data_AF-A0A535Z9A8-F1
#
_entry.id   AF-A0A535Z9A8-F1
#
_cell.length_a   1.000
_cell.length_b   1.000
_cell.length_c   1.000
_cell.angle_alpha   90.00
_cell.angle_beta   90.00
_cell.angle_gamma   90.00
#
_symmetry.space_group_name_H-M   'P 1'
#
loop_
_entity.id
_entity.type
_entity.pdbx_description
1 polymer ?
#
loop_
_entity_poly.entity_id
_entity_poly.type
_entity_poly.pdbx_seq_one_letter_code
_entity_poly.pdbx_strand_id
1 'polypeptide(L)'
;KLAAHELPECRALATDMHRELALVIPAFVKRALDERYGLPAAERLGRVREVTARLAPRTGAREPSPAVRLLEYDPEAERKVVAAALFPHSDARLEELQGDQGEVLEALLADRSNRRQRPARALEHAQYVFEIVANFAAYRDLHRHRMLTQDRQLLGTSLGFDTPPGLAELGMEGRFAAAIEAATTAQGHIERDLGPALAQYVVPLAYRLRWYFRVNLREIYHLCELRTTPQGHPDYRWVAQEMFRQVSEVHPRLARYARFVDMGPGDELERRRSERRLDEKLSSLDRRVL
;
A
#
# COMPACT_ATOMS: atom_id res chain seq x y z
N LYS A 1 -16.68 7.96 13.38
CA LYS A 1 -16.05 7.99 12.04
C LYS A 1 -17.09 7.91 10.92
N LEU A 2 -17.86 6.82 10.80
CA LEU A 2 -18.90 6.69 9.77
C LEU A 2 -19.96 7.82 9.83
N ALA A 3 -20.40 8.24 11.02
CA ALA A 3 -21.33 9.36 11.18
C ALA A 3 -20.80 10.72 10.65
N ALA A 4 -19.48 10.87 10.55
CA ALA A 4 -18.83 12.07 10.01
C ALA A 4 -18.44 11.93 8.54
N HIS A 5 -18.73 10.78 7.93
CA HIS A 5 -18.26 10.45 6.59
C HIS A 5 -18.94 11.34 5.55
N GLU A 6 -18.26 11.63 4.44
CA GLU A 6 -18.79 12.48 3.36
C GLU A 6 -19.96 11.81 2.63
N LEU A 7 -19.85 10.50 2.46
CA LEU A 7 -20.85 9.66 1.81
C LEU A 7 -22.12 9.48 2.67
N PRO A 8 -23.32 9.80 2.14
CA PRO A 8 -24.60 9.62 2.84
C PRO A 8 -24.85 8.19 3.31
N GLU A 9 -24.51 7.19 2.50
CA GLU A 9 -24.69 5.78 2.80
C GLU A 9 -23.83 5.31 3.99
N CYS A 10 -22.62 5.87 4.17
CA CYS A 10 -21.81 5.60 5.35
C CYS A 10 -22.43 6.19 6.62
N ARG A 11 -23.05 7.37 6.53
CA ARG A 11 -23.76 7.99 7.66
C ARG A 11 -25.04 7.21 8.00
N ALA A 12 -25.77 6.75 6.99
CA ALA A 12 -26.93 5.87 7.17
C ALA A 12 -26.51 4.57 7.87
N LEU A 13 -25.48 3.90 7.35
CA LEU A 13 -24.93 2.68 7.96
C LEU A 13 -24.47 2.90 9.40
N ALA A 14 -23.90 4.07 9.72
CA ALA A 14 -23.53 4.41 11.10
C ALA A 14 -24.75 4.39 12.03
N THR A 15 -25.86 4.96 11.57
CA THR A 15 -27.12 5.05 12.31
C THR A 15 -27.74 3.66 12.48
N ASP A 16 -27.78 2.87 11.42
CA ASP A 16 -28.34 1.52 11.44
C ASP A 16 -27.53 0.59 12.34
N MET A 17 -26.19 0.60 12.21
CA MET A 17 -25.31 -0.17 13.09
C MET A 17 -25.47 0.24 14.55
N HIS A 18 -25.58 1.54 14.83
CA HIS A 18 -25.77 2.00 16.21
C HIS A 18 -27.10 1.54 16.79
N ARG A 19 -28.19 1.60 16.00
CA ARG A 19 -29.52 1.13 16.41
C ARG A 19 -29.49 -0.34 16.80
N GLU A 20 -28.97 -1.21 15.95
CA GLU A 20 -28.93 -2.65 16.21
C GLU A 20 -28.00 -3.00 17.37
N LEU A 21 -26.81 -2.39 17.43
CA LEU A 21 -25.86 -2.63 18.52
C LEU A 21 -26.35 -2.09 19.86
N ALA A 22 -27.19 -1.04 19.88
CA ALA A 22 -27.77 -0.52 21.12
C ALA A 22 -28.73 -1.51 21.78
N LEU A 23 -29.33 -2.43 21.02
CA LEU A 23 -30.20 -3.48 21.55
C LEU A 23 -29.40 -4.60 22.23
N VAL A 24 -28.19 -4.89 21.74
CA VAL A 24 -27.38 -6.04 22.17
C VAL A 24 -26.27 -5.66 23.16
N ILE A 25 -25.59 -4.54 22.92
CA ILE A 25 -24.40 -4.09 23.69
C ILE A 25 -24.45 -2.59 24.05
N PRO A 26 -25.56 -2.08 24.64
CA PRO A 26 -25.79 -0.65 24.83
C PRO A 26 -24.65 0.09 25.55
N ALA A 27 -24.06 -0.53 26.58
CA ALA A 27 -22.97 0.06 27.36
C ALA A 27 -21.74 0.41 26.51
N PHE A 28 -21.46 -0.36 25.46
CA PHE A 28 -20.30 -0.18 24.59
C PHE A 28 -20.53 0.84 23.47
N VAL A 29 -21.77 1.03 23.04
CA VAL A 29 -22.10 1.91 21.90
C VAL A 29 -22.78 3.22 22.29
N LYS A 30 -23.23 3.38 23.55
CA LYS A 30 -23.94 4.56 24.04
C LYS A 30 -23.30 5.89 23.63
N ARG A 31 -21.96 5.98 23.71
CA ARG A 31 -21.21 7.21 23.42
C ARG A 31 -20.91 7.44 21.93
N ALA A 32 -21.29 6.51 21.06
CA ALA A 32 -20.92 6.59 19.64
C ALA A 32 -21.69 7.69 18.90
N LEU A 33 -22.96 7.93 19.28
CA LEU A 33 -23.87 8.92 18.67
C LEU A 33 -24.62 9.75 19.73
N ASP A 34 -24.10 9.87 20.95
CA ASP A 34 -24.71 10.75 21.96
C ASP A 34 -24.36 12.22 21.73
N GLU A 35 -25.16 13.11 22.34
CA GLU A 35 -24.99 14.56 22.25
C GLU A 35 -23.73 15.05 22.96
N ARG A 36 -23.19 14.26 23.90
CA ARG A 36 -22.05 14.68 24.74
C ARG A 36 -20.69 14.37 24.11
N TYR A 37 -20.54 13.24 23.40
CA TYR A 37 -19.25 12.77 22.89
C TYR A 37 -19.31 12.43 21.40
N GLY A 38 -20.26 11.59 21.00
CA GLY A 38 -20.32 10.99 19.67
C GLY A 38 -20.58 12.01 18.56
N LEU A 39 -21.70 12.72 18.67
CA LEU A 39 -22.09 13.74 17.68
C LEU A 39 -21.08 14.90 17.63
N PRO A 40 -20.64 15.50 18.75
CA PRO A 40 -19.61 16.55 18.71
C PRO A 40 -18.30 16.10 18.06
N ALA A 41 -17.87 14.85 18.29
CA ALA A 41 -16.69 14.30 17.64
C ALA A 41 -16.90 14.12 16.12
N ALA A 42 -18.09 13.70 15.70
CA ALA A 42 -18.43 13.55 14.29
C ALA A 42 -18.46 14.89 13.55
N GLU A 43 -19.11 15.90 14.14
CA GLU A 43 -19.13 17.26 13.58
C GLU A 43 -17.73 17.86 13.51
N ARG A 44 -16.91 17.68 14.56
CA ARG A 44 -15.52 18.13 14.57
C ARG A 44 -14.73 17.50 13.42
N LEU A 45 -14.88 16.19 13.19
CA LEU A 45 -14.23 15.52 12.06
C LEU A 45 -14.64 16.11 10.71
N GLY A 46 -15.93 16.42 10.53
CA GLY A 46 -16.43 17.12 9.34
C GLY A 46 -15.82 18.50 9.16
N ARG A 47 -15.85 19.34 10.21
CA ARG A 47 -15.27 20.69 10.19
C ARG A 47 -13.77 20.67 9.91
N VAL A 48 -13.02 19.77 10.55
CA VAL A 48 -11.58 19.63 10.33
C VAL A 48 -11.31 19.27 8.87
N ARG A 49 -12.02 18.29 8.31
CA ARG A 49 -11.87 17.91 6.90
C ARG A 49 -12.11 19.10 5.96
N GLU A 50 -13.19 19.86 6.16
CA GLU A 50 -13.51 21.03 5.33
C GLU A 50 -12.45 22.13 5.43
N VAL A 51 -11.99 22.45 6.64
CA VAL A 51 -10.92 23.44 6.86
C VAL A 51 -9.63 22.98 6.22
N THR A 52 -9.20 21.74 6.46
CA THR A 52 -7.98 21.18 5.87
C THR A 52 -8.06 21.14 4.34
N ALA A 53 -9.20 20.76 3.76
CA ALA A 53 -9.39 20.74 2.31
C ALA A 53 -9.31 22.14 1.67
N ARG A 54 -9.73 23.20 2.38
CA ARG A 54 -9.58 24.60 1.91
C ARG A 54 -8.15 25.11 2.02
N LEU A 55 -7.40 24.64 3.03
CA LEU A 55 -6.00 25.01 3.23
C LEU A 55 -5.05 24.22 2.31
N ALA A 56 -5.48 23.07 1.79
CA ALA A 56 -4.67 22.23 0.91
C ALA A 56 -4.37 22.95 -0.42
N PRO A 57 -3.08 23.09 -0.81
CA PRO A 57 -2.72 23.75 -2.06
C PRO A 57 -3.14 22.91 -3.27
N ARG A 58 -3.61 23.59 -4.32
CA ARG A 58 -3.98 22.96 -5.60
C ARG A 58 -2.99 23.40 -6.67
N THR A 59 -1.93 22.62 -6.85
CA THR A 59 -0.87 22.91 -7.82
C THR A 59 -1.20 22.40 -9.23
N GLY A 60 -2.18 21.51 -9.36
CA GLY A 60 -2.47 20.84 -10.64
C GLY A 60 -1.33 19.95 -11.12
N ALA A 61 -0.43 19.52 -10.22
CA ALA A 61 0.73 18.70 -10.55
C ALA A 61 0.31 17.40 -11.25
N ARG A 62 0.58 17.35 -12.55
CA ARG A 62 0.35 16.18 -13.40
C ARG A 62 1.51 15.21 -13.25
N GLU A 63 1.19 13.93 -13.23
CA GLU A 63 2.18 12.87 -13.40
C GLU A 63 1.85 12.14 -14.70
N PRO A 64 2.63 12.33 -15.77
CA PRO A 64 2.30 11.77 -17.08
C PRO A 64 2.44 10.24 -17.11
N SER A 65 3.23 9.67 -16.19
CA SER A 65 3.51 8.24 -16.08
C SER A 65 3.42 7.77 -14.63
N PRO A 66 3.31 6.46 -14.39
CA PRO A 66 3.57 5.90 -13.07
C PRO A 66 4.94 6.33 -12.55
N ALA A 67 5.04 6.58 -11.25
CA ALA A 67 6.25 7.04 -10.59
C ALA A 67 6.31 6.53 -9.15
N VAL A 68 7.50 6.21 -8.67
CA VAL A 68 7.79 5.98 -7.24
C VAL A 68 8.95 6.90 -6.88
N ARG A 69 8.82 7.67 -5.81
CA ARG A 69 9.81 8.65 -5.37
C ARG A 69 10.12 8.47 -3.90
N LEU A 70 11.37 8.15 -3.56
CA LEU A 70 11.88 8.19 -2.20
C LEU A 70 12.06 9.66 -1.80
N LEU A 71 11.19 10.13 -0.90
CA LEU A 71 11.20 11.50 -0.38
C LEU A 71 12.12 11.66 0.82
N GLU A 72 12.11 10.67 1.72
CA GLU A 72 12.90 10.70 2.96
C GLU A 72 13.50 9.32 3.23
N TYR A 73 14.74 9.30 3.70
CA TYR A 73 15.41 8.14 4.30
C TYR A 73 16.27 8.60 5.47
N ASP A 74 16.62 7.67 6.35
CA ASP A 74 17.47 7.94 7.52
C ASP A 74 18.95 7.65 7.21
N PRO A 75 19.83 8.66 7.07
CA PRO A 75 21.25 8.44 6.76
C PRO A 75 21.99 7.60 7.83
N GLU A 76 21.46 7.59 9.06
CA GLU A 76 22.02 6.85 10.19
C GLU A 76 21.38 5.46 10.35
N ALA A 77 20.62 4.99 9.35
CA ALA A 77 19.86 3.74 9.42
C ALA A 77 20.73 2.54 9.81
N GLU A 78 21.91 2.38 9.19
CA GLU A 78 22.79 1.23 9.46
C GLU A 78 23.24 1.22 10.93
N ARG A 79 23.70 2.38 11.44
CA ARG A 79 24.12 2.52 12.83
C ARG A 79 22.97 2.24 13.79
N LYS A 80 21.77 2.78 13.53
CA LYS A 80 20.60 2.58 14.39
C LYS A 80 20.11 1.13 14.39
N VAL A 81 20.15 0.46 13.23
CA VAL A 81 19.84 -0.97 13.11
C VAL A 81 20.82 -1.79 13.95
N VAL A 82 22.13 -1.52 13.85
CA VAL A 82 23.16 -2.22 14.62
C VAL A 82 22.98 -2.02 16.12
N ALA A 83 22.79 -0.77 16.57
CA ALA A 83 22.52 -0.47 17.97
C ALA A 83 21.29 -1.23 18.48
N ALA A 84 20.20 -1.23 17.70
CA ALA A 84 18.97 -1.94 18.04
C ALA A 84 19.13 -3.47 18.02
N ALA A 85 20.01 -4.01 17.19
CA ALA A 85 20.32 -5.45 17.14
C ALA A 85 21.13 -5.89 18.36
N LEU A 86 22.06 -5.06 18.83
CA LEU A 86 22.88 -5.33 20.02
C LEU A 86 22.13 -5.12 21.34
N PHE A 87 21.13 -4.23 21.36
CA PHE A 87 20.44 -3.81 22.59
C PHE A 87 19.91 -4.94 23.49
N PRO A 88 19.24 -6.00 22.96
CA PRO A 88 18.79 -7.10 23.80
C PRO A 88 19.91 -7.91 24.47
N HIS A 89 21.16 -7.71 24.07
CA HIS A 89 22.35 -8.46 24.48
C HIS A 89 23.36 -7.62 25.26
N SER A 90 23.00 -6.39 25.64
CA SER A 90 23.86 -5.46 26.35
C SER A 90 23.14 -4.82 27.54
N ASP A 91 23.91 -4.38 28.53
CA ASP A 91 23.48 -3.54 29.66
C ASP A 91 23.69 -2.02 29.38
N ALA A 92 24.29 -1.67 28.25
CA ALA A 92 24.50 -0.29 27.82
C ALA A 92 23.21 0.38 27.33
N ARG A 93 23.21 1.72 27.29
CA ARG A 93 22.09 2.48 26.72
C ARG A 93 22.08 2.35 25.21
N LEU A 94 20.90 2.42 24.59
CA LEU A 94 20.76 2.31 23.13
C LEU A 94 21.62 3.32 22.35
N GLU A 95 21.80 4.52 22.90
CA GLU A 95 22.61 5.59 22.27
C GLU A 95 24.12 5.33 22.33
N GLU A 96 24.57 4.53 23.29
CA GLU A 96 25.98 4.16 23.51
C GLU A 96 26.40 2.96 22.66
N LEU A 97 25.43 2.18 22.18
CA LEU A 97 25.68 0.96 21.43
C LEU A 97 26.24 1.26 20.04
N GLN A 98 27.46 0.78 19.82
CA GLN A 98 28.17 0.82 18.55
C GLN A 98 28.75 -0.57 18.28
N GLY A 99 28.92 -0.89 17.00
CA GLY A 99 29.51 -2.15 16.57
C GLY A 99 29.87 -2.11 15.10
N ASP A 100 30.67 -3.07 14.65
CA ASP A 100 30.95 -3.23 13.23
C ASP A 100 29.65 -3.57 12.49
N GLN A 101 29.27 -2.69 11.56
CA GLN A 101 28.01 -2.82 10.83
C GLN A 101 27.98 -4.06 9.94
N GLY A 102 29.12 -4.48 9.39
CA GLY A 102 29.21 -5.68 8.58
C GLY A 102 29.02 -6.94 9.42
N GLU A 103 29.76 -7.06 10.52
CA GLU A 103 29.73 -8.23 11.41
C GLU A 103 28.35 -8.45 12.04
N VAL A 104 27.76 -7.39 12.60
CA VAL A 104 26.46 -7.48 13.27
C VAL A 104 25.35 -7.81 12.27
N LEU A 105 25.34 -7.17 11.09
CA LEU A 105 24.33 -7.46 10.07
C LEU A 105 24.49 -8.87 9.48
N GLU A 106 25.72 -9.37 9.35
CA GLU A 106 25.96 -10.73 8.89
C GLU A 106 25.40 -11.75 9.87
N ALA A 107 25.74 -11.62 11.16
CA ALA A 107 25.20 -12.47 12.22
C ALA A 107 23.66 -12.40 12.31
N LEU A 108 23.07 -11.24 12.01
CA LEU A 108 21.63 -11.02 12.11
C LEU A 108 20.82 -11.60 10.94
N LEU A 109 21.37 -11.60 9.72
CA LEU A 109 20.58 -11.77 8.49
C LEU A 109 21.12 -12.77 7.46
N ALA A 110 22.37 -13.24 7.58
CA ALA A 110 23.00 -14.04 6.52
C ALA A 110 22.34 -15.41 6.30
N ASP A 111 21.85 -16.05 7.37
CA ASP A 111 21.32 -17.42 7.33
C ASP A 111 19.84 -17.51 6.97
N ARG A 112 19.26 -16.43 6.43
CA ARG A 112 17.89 -16.46 5.90
C ARG A 112 17.81 -17.35 4.66
N SER A 113 17.40 -18.61 4.86
CA SER A 113 17.18 -19.61 3.81
C SER A 113 15.75 -19.62 3.28
N ASN A 114 14.81 -18.97 3.97
CA ASN A 114 13.40 -18.92 3.58
C ASN A 114 12.79 -17.52 3.83
N ARG A 115 12.00 -16.99 2.88
CA ARG A 115 11.26 -15.72 3.05
C ARG A 115 10.38 -15.68 4.30
N ARG A 116 9.92 -16.84 4.78
CA ARG A 116 9.11 -16.96 6.01
C ARG A 116 9.92 -16.74 7.29
N GLN A 117 11.24 -16.88 7.23
CA GLN A 117 12.12 -16.44 8.32
C GLN A 117 12.13 -14.92 8.30
N ARG A 118 11.35 -14.35 9.23
CA ARG A 118 11.09 -12.92 9.28
C ARG A 118 12.39 -12.17 9.61
N PRO A 119 12.68 -11.06 8.92
CA PRO A 119 13.80 -10.21 9.28
C PRO A 119 13.65 -9.69 10.72
N ALA A 120 14.80 -9.46 11.36
CA ALA A 120 14.87 -9.02 12.74
C ALA A 120 14.16 -7.68 12.97
N ARG A 121 13.66 -7.47 14.19
CA ARG A 121 12.97 -6.22 14.58
C ARG A 121 13.89 -5.00 14.58
N ALA A 122 15.21 -5.20 14.69
CA ALA A 122 16.20 -4.14 14.56
C ALA A 122 16.06 -3.34 13.25
N LEU A 123 15.63 -3.99 12.16
CA LEU A 123 15.35 -3.33 10.87
C LEU A 123 14.20 -2.31 10.93
N GLU A 124 13.36 -2.33 11.97
CA GLU A 124 12.31 -1.32 12.17
C GLU A 124 12.91 0.09 12.44
N HIS A 125 14.20 0.19 12.78
CA HIS A 125 14.88 1.47 13.01
C HIS A 125 15.30 2.20 11.72
N ALA A 126 15.33 1.51 10.58
CA ALA A 126 15.55 2.13 9.27
C ALA A 126 14.20 2.52 8.67
N GLN A 127 13.98 3.81 8.38
CA GLN A 127 12.69 4.37 7.96
C GLN A 127 12.81 5.07 6.61
N TYR A 128 11.72 5.02 5.82
CA TYR A 128 11.63 5.60 4.49
C TYR A 128 10.25 6.23 4.27
N VAL A 129 10.19 7.28 3.46
CA VAL A 129 8.94 7.87 2.95
C VAL A 129 8.97 7.83 1.43
N PHE A 130 7.99 7.15 0.84
CA PHE A 130 7.78 7.10 -0.61
C PHE A 130 6.52 7.85 -0.99
N GLU A 131 6.56 8.60 -2.09
CA GLU A 131 5.37 8.99 -2.84
C GLU A 131 5.24 8.07 -4.06
N ILE A 132 4.02 7.61 -4.32
CA ILE A 132 3.75 6.63 -5.38
C ILE A 132 2.58 7.14 -6.21
N VAL A 133 2.75 7.07 -7.53
CA VAL A 133 1.70 7.22 -8.54
C VAL A 133 1.66 5.94 -9.38
N ALA A 134 0.57 5.19 -9.31
CA ALA A 134 0.29 4.06 -10.19
C ALA A 134 -1.22 3.85 -10.30
N ASN A 135 -1.67 2.92 -11.14
CA ASN A 135 -3.11 2.66 -11.26
C ASN A 135 -3.76 2.21 -9.95
N PHE A 136 -5.07 2.45 -9.88
CA PHE A 136 -5.87 2.19 -8.70
C PHE A 136 -5.94 0.69 -8.36
N ALA A 137 -5.81 -0.21 -9.34
CA ALA A 137 -5.68 -1.64 -9.08
C ALA A 137 -4.43 -1.95 -8.23
N ALA A 138 -3.27 -1.43 -8.62
CA ALA A 138 -2.01 -1.61 -7.89
C ALA A 138 -2.12 -1.07 -6.44
N TYR A 139 -2.73 0.11 -6.26
CA TYR A 139 -3.00 0.62 -4.92
C TYR A 139 -3.86 -0.34 -4.08
N ARG A 140 -4.96 -0.88 -4.63
CA ARG A 140 -5.84 -1.80 -3.88
C ARG A 140 -5.11 -3.06 -3.42
N ASP A 141 -4.13 -3.54 -4.19
CA ASP A 141 -3.30 -4.68 -3.81
C ASP A 141 -2.28 -4.32 -2.73
N LEU A 142 -1.59 -3.18 -2.88
CA LEU A 142 -0.55 -2.74 -1.95
C LEU A 142 -1.11 -2.19 -0.63
N HIS A 143 -2.30 -1.61 -0.64
CA HIS A 143 -3.01 -1.10 0.54
C HIS A 143 -3.26 -2.18 1.61
N ARG A 144 -3.14 -3.46 1.25
CA ARG A 144 -3.28 -4.59 2.18
C ARG A 144 -2.12 -4.72 3.16
N HIS A 145 -1.01 -4.01 2.97
CA HIS A 145 0.11 -3.95 3.90
C HIS A 145 -0.23 -2.97 5.05
N ARG A 146 -0.38 -3.52 6.27
CA ARG A 146 -0.93 -2.79 7.43
C ARG A 146 0.11 -2.25 8.39
N MET A 147 1.34 -2.80 8.36
CA MET A 147 2.45 -2.38 9.22
C MET A 147 3.21 -1.19 8.61
N LEU A 148 2.49 -0.27 7.98
CA LEU A 148 3.03 0.97 7.42
C LEU A 148 2.01 2.09 7.58
N THR A 149 2.47 3.32 7.49
CA THR A 149 1.58 4.48 7.42
C THR A 149 1.35 4.83 5.97
N GLN A 150 0.08 4.96 5.59
CA GLN A 150 -0.31 5.34 4.23
C GLN A 150 -1.55 6.22 4.27
N ASP A 151 -1.61 7.13 3.31
CA ASP A 151 -2.84 7.82 2.94
C ASP A 151 -2.77 8.15 1.44
N ARG A 152 -3.91 8.48 0.85
CA ARG A 152 -4.02 8.74 -0.59
C ARG A 152 -4.73 10.05 -0.88
N GLN A 153 -4.47 10.60 -2.07
CA GLN A 153 -5.34 11.61 -2.64
C GLN A 153 -6.70 10.98 -3.01
N LEU A 154 -7.71 11.82 -3.23
CA LEU A 154 -8.98 11.32 -3.76
C LEU A 154 -8.74 10.71 -5.14
N LEU A 155 -9.48 9.63 -5.43
CA LEU A 155 -9.41 8.98 -6.73
C LEU A 155 -10.13 9.89 -7.74
N GLY A 156 -9.48 10.15 -8.86
CA GLY A 156 -10.00 11.04 -9.89
C GLY A 156 -9.38 10.72 -11.23
N THR A 157 -9.63 11.59 -12.20
CA THR A 157 -9.27 11.35 -13.61
C THR A 157 -8.03 12.13 -14.06
N SER A 158 -7.51 13.02 -13.19
CA SER A 158 -6.47 14.00 -13.53
C SER A 158 -5.06 13.43 -13.71
N LEU A 159 -4.77 12.24 -13.18
CA LEU A 159 -3.45 11.58 -13.29
C LEU A 159 -3.34 10.64 -14.50
N GLY A 160 -4.36 10.62 -15.35
CA GLY A 160 -4.45 9.71 -16.49
C GLY A 160 -4.70 8.26 -16.07
N PHE A 161 -4.58 7.36 -17.04
CA PHE A 161 -4.86 5.93 -16.89
C PHE A 161 -3.82 5.10 -17.62
N ASP A 162 -3.74 3.83 -17.24
CA ASP A 162 -2.91 2.84 -17.92
C ASP A 162 -3.76 2.02 -18.90
N THR A 163 -3.27 1.83 -20.13
CA THR A 163 -3.90 0.96 -21.12
C THR A 163 -3.33 -0.45 -20.96
N PRO A 164 -4.17 -1.47 -20.68
CA PRO A 164 -3.71 -2.85 -20.60
C PRO A 164 -2.96 -3.29 -21.87
N PRO A 165 -1.84 -4.02 -21.74
CA PRO A 165 -1.11 -4.55 -22.89
C PRO A 165 -1.98 -5.54 -23.69
N GLY A 166 -1.75 -5.62 -25.00
CA GLY A 166 -2.47 -6.53 -25.89
C GLY A 166 -3.86 -6.05 -26.34
N LEU A 167 -4.39 -4.93 -25.84
CA LEU A 167 -5.70 -4.41 -26.29
C LEU A 167 -5.73 -4.05 -27.78
N ALA A 168 -4.62 -3.53 -28.31
CA ALA A 168 -4.48 -3.23 -29.74
C ALA A 168 -4.56 -4.50 -30.59
N GLU A 169 -3.86 -5.56 -30.17
CA GLU A 169 -3.87 -6.87 -30.85
C GLU A 169 -5.27 -7.51 -30.85
N LEU A 170 -6.08 -7.24 -29.82
CA LEU A 170 -7.46 -7.69 -29.71
C LEU A 170 -8.48 -6.78 -30.41
N GLY A 171 -8.05 -5.66 -31.02
CA GLY A 171 -8.95 -4.68 -31.62
C GLY A 171 -9.91 -4.01 -30.62
N MET A 172 -9.55 -4.02 -29.32
CA MET A 172 -10.40 -3.52 -28.23
C MET A 172 -10.01 -2.13 -27.74
N GLU A 173 -8.89 -1.57 -28.21
CA GLU A 173 -8.36 -0.28 -27.78
C GLU A 173 -9.40 0.86 -27.90
N GLY A 174 -10.11 0.96 -29.02
CA GLY A 174 -11.14 1.98 -29.21
C GLY A 174 -12.33 1.84 -28.26
N ARG A 175 -12.77 0.60 -27.97
CA ARG A 175 -13.86 0.34 -27.00
C ARG A 175 -13.42 0.69 -25.58
N PHE A 176 -12.17 0.39 -25.24
CA PHE A 176 -11.60 0.74 -23.95
C PHE A 176 -11.50 2.26 -23.79
N ALA A 177 -10.94 2.96 -24.78
CA ALA A 177 -10.82 4.42 -24.78
C ALA A 177 -12.19 5.10 -24.62
N ALA A 178 -13.20 4.66 -25.39
CA ALA A 178 -14.56 5.20 -25.28
C ALA A 178 -15.17 5.00 -23.87
N ALA A 179 -14.93 3.85 -23.23
CA ALA A 179 -15.40 3.60 -21.87
C ALA A 179 -14.70 4.51 -20.83
N ILE A 180 -13.40 4.73 -21.00
CA ILE A 180 -12.58 5.62 -20.15
C ILE A 180 -13.03 7.08 -20.32
N GLU A 181 -13.28 7.53 -21.54
CA GLU A 181 -13.80 8.87 -21.82
C GLU A 181 -15.19 9.08 -21.20
N ALA A 182 -16.10 8.12 -21.37
CA ALA A 182 -17.43 8.17 -20.77
C ALA A 182 -17.35 8.24 -19.23
N ALA A 183 -16.46 7.47 -18.62
CA ALA A 183 -16.22 7.52 -17.17
C ALA A 183 -15.63 8.88 -16.74
N THR A 184 -14.74 9.48 -17.53
CA THR A 184 -14.18 10.82 -17.28
C THR A 184 -15.29 11.87 -17.24
N THR A 185 -16.15 11.88 -18.27
CA THR A 185 -17.26 12.82 -18.37
C THR A 185 -18.24 12.64 -17.21
N ALA A 186 -18.62 11.40 -16.91
CA ALA A 186 -19.50 11.09 -15.79
C ALA A 186 -18.92 11.54 -14.45
N GLN A 187 -17.63 11.27 -14.21
CA GLN A 187 -16.93 11.68 -13.00
C GLN A 187 -16.93 13.20 -12.83
N GLY A 188 -16.64 13.96 -13.90
CA GLY A 188 -16.65 15.42 -13.86
C GLY A 188 -18.04 16.00 -13.57
N HIS A 189 -19.11 15.41 -14.13
CA HIS A 189 -20.48 15.82 -13.83
C HIS A 189 -20.84 15.53 -12.36
N ILE A 190 -20.56 14.32 -11.88
CA ILE A 190 -20.85 13.93 -10.48
C ILE A 190 -20.04 14.77 -9.50
N GLU A 191 -18.77 15.05 -9.78
CA GLU A 191 -17.93 15.87 -8.90
C GLU A 191 -18.47 17.29 -8.77
N ARG A 192 -18.90 17.90 -9.88
CA ARG A 192 -19.49 19.24 -9.88
C ARG A 192 -20.82 19.28 -9.12
N ASP A 193 -21.69 18.29 -9.34
CA ASP A 193 -23.08 18.34 -8.87
C ASP A 193 -23.26 17.74 -7.47
N LEU A 194 -22.48 16.71 -7.12
CA LEU A 194 -22.60 15.91 -5.88
C LEU A 194 -21.32 15.87 -5.03
N GLY A 195 -20.22 16.42 -5.53
CA GLY A 195 -18.95 16.51 -4.82
C GLY A 195 -17.98 15.35 -5.07
N PRO A 196 -16.70 15.51 -4.69
CA PRO A 196 -15.62 14.62 -5.09
C PRO A 196 -15.68 13.25 -4.41
N ALA A 197 -16.30 13.15 -3.22
CA ALA A 197 -16.42 11.88 -2.52
C ALA A 197 -17.23 10.85 -3.32
N LEU A 198 -18.39 11.25 -3.86
CA LEU A 198 -19.26 10.40 -4.69
C LEU A 198 -18.70 10.17 -6.08
N ALA A 199 -18.00 11.15 -6.65
CA ALA A 199 -17.42 11.04 -7.99
C ALA A 199 -16.42 9.88 -8.13
N GLN A 200 -15.79 9.45 -7.03
CA GLN A 200 -14.87 8.30 -7.01
C GLN A 200 -15.52 6.98 -7.45
N TYR A 201 -16.84 6.82 -7.29
CA TYR A 201 -17.53 5.56 -7.58
C TYR A 201 -17.51 5.16 -9.05
N VAL A 202 -17.40 6.14 -9.95
CA VAL A 202 -17.43 5.90 -11.39
C VAL A 202 -16.02 5.84 -12.00
N VAL A 203 -14.95 5.99 -11.20
CA VAL A 203 -13.57 5.98 -11.70
C VAL A 203 -13.08 4.54 -11.90
N PRO A 204 -12.75 4.13 -13.13
CA PRO A 204 -12.21 2.81 -13.44
C PRO A 204 -10.86 2.53 -12.77
N LEU A 205 -10.55 1.24 -12.58
CA LEU A 205 -9.30 0.79 -11.97
C LEU A 205 -8.02 1.17 -12.73
N ALA A 206 -8.16 1.44 -14.03
CA ALA A 206 -7.06 1.85 -14.90
C ALA A 206 -6.52 3.24 -14.55
N TYR A 207 -7.30 4.10 -13.89
CA TYR A 207 -6.86 5.43 -13.51
C TYR A 207 -5.78 5.40 -12.44
N ARG A 208 -4.86 6.35 -12.54
CA ARG A 208 -3.77 6.51 -11.59
C ARG A 208 -4.24 7.22 -10.34
N LEU A 209 -3.66 6.79 -9.23
CA LEU A 209 -3.85 7.33 -7.91
C LEU A 209 -2.50 7.73 -7.35
N ARG A 210 -2.45 8.86 -6.63
CA ARG A 210 -1.28 9.28 -5.86
C ARG A 210 -1.49 8.96 -4.38
N TRP A 211 -0.52 8.30 -3.76
CA TRP A 211 -0.49 7.99 -2.34
C TRP A 211 0.93 8.02 -1.80
N TYR A 212 1.10 7.92 -0.48
CA TYR A 212 2.41 7.80 0.13
C TYR A 212 2.49 6.56 1.02
N PHE A 213 3.71 6.05 1.20
CA PHE A 213 4.06 5.06 2.22
C PHE A 213 5.16 5.63 3.13
N ARG A 214 4.91 5.68 4.43
CA ARG A 214 5.96 5.76 5.45
C ARG A 214 6.14 4.38 6.07
N VAL A 215 7.31 3.81 5.84
CA VAL A 215 7.56 2.37 5.99
C VAL A 215 8.97 2.14 6.51
N ASN A 216 9.14 1.10 7.34
CA ASN A 216 10.44 0.71 7.84
C ASN A 216 11.07 -0.40 6.99
N LEU A 217 12.37 -0.64 7.12
CA LEU A 217 13.09 -1.61 6.28
C LEU A 217 12.57 -3.05 6.44
N ARG A 218 12.18 -3.45 7.66
CA ARG A 218 11.59 -4.77 7.91
C ARG A 218 10.34 -4.99 7.06
N GLU A 219 9.53 -3.95 6.91
CA GLU A 219 8.30 -3.97 6.14
C GLU A 219 8.56 -3.79 4.64
N ILE A 220 9.61 -3.05 4.24
CA ILE A 220 10.11 -3.07 2.86
C ILE A 220 10.48 -4.50 2.45
N TYR A 221 11.24 -5.22 3.26
CA TYR A 221 11.58 -6.62 2.98
C TYR A 221 10.31 -7.46 2.82
N HIS A 222 9.38 -7.36 3.78
CA HIS A 222 8.15 -8.12 3.71
C HIS A 222 7.33 -7.80 2.44
N LEU A 223 7.15 -6.51 2.14
CA LEU A 223 6.40 -6.05 0.99
C LEU A 223 7.07 -6.50 -0.30
N CYS A 224 8.34 -6.22 -0.49
CA CYS A 224 9.06 -6.49 -1.73
C CYS A 224 9.21 -8.00 -1.94
N GLU A 225 9.60 -8.79 -0.95
CA GLU A 225 9.73 -10.25 -1.08
C GLU A 225 8.38 -10.93 -1.38
N LEU A 226 7.25 -10.34 -0.97
CA LEU A 226 5.92 -10.87 -1.27
C LEU A 226 5.41 -10.40 -2.64
N ARG A 227 5.58 -9.12 -2.93
CA ARG A 227 4.91 -8.43 -4.05
C ARG A 227 5.70 -8.46 -5.33
N THR A 228 6.98 -8.78 -5.30
CA THR A 228 7.80 -8.88 -6.50
C THR A 228 7.81 -10.26 -7.14
N THR A 229 7.22 -11.28 -6.49
CA THR A 229 7.19 -12.64 -7.02
C THR A 229 6.63 -12.71 -8.45
N PRO A 230 7.05 -13.68 -9.28
CA PRO A 230 6.58 -13.85 -10.66
C PRO A 230 5.04 -13.92 -10.81
N GLN A 231 4.37 -14.40 -9.77
CA GLN A 231 2.92 -14.48 -9.71
C GLN A 231 2.23 -13.12 -9.49
N GLY A 232 2.96 -12.09 -9.09
CA GLY A 232 2.40 -10.78 -8.81
C GLY A 232 1.98 -10.00 -10.07
N HIS A 233 0.90 -9.23 -9.99
CA HIS A 233 0.46 -8.38 -11.11
C HIS A 233 1.58 -7.41 -11.51
N PRO A 234 1.88 -7.23 -12.82
CA PRO A 234 2.98 -6.38 -13.28
C PRO A 234 3.01 -4.99 -12.63
N ASP A 235 1.85 -4.34 -12.52
CA ASP A 235 1.76 -2.97 -12.01
C ASP A 235 2.25 -2.81 -10.56
N TYR A 236 1.77 -3.64 -9.62
CA TYR A 236 2.25 -3.54 -8.23
C TYR A 236 3.64 -4.14 -8.05
N ARG A 237 4.04 -5.07 -8.92
CA ARG A 237 5.41 -5.60 -8.93
C ARG A 237 6.38 -4.50 -9.25
N TRP A 238 6.11 -3.74 -10.31
CA TRP A 238 6.89 -2.60 -10.72
C TRP A 238 7.04 -1.59 -9.57
N VAL A 239 5.94 -1.25 -8.88
CA VAL A 239 6.01 -0.37 -7.70
C VAL A 239 6.93 -0.95 -6.60
N ALA A 240 6.77 -2.23 -6.26
CA ALA A 240 7.57 -2.87 -5.22
C ALA A 240 9.06 -3.00 -5.60
N GLN A 241 9.36 -3.28 -6.87
CA GLN A 241 10.72 -3.32 -7.41
C GLN A 241 11.36 -1.93 -7.38
N GLU A 242 10.63 -0.90 -7.80
CA GLU A 242 11.14 0.46 -7.83
C GLU A 242 11.39 1.02 -6.42
N MET A 243 10.52 0.70 -5.46
CA MET A 243 10.78 0.98 -4.04
C MET A 243 12.07 0.31 -3.58
N PHE A 244 12.25 -0.99 -3.88
CA PHE A 244 13.45 -1.72 -3.46
C PHE A 244 14.72 -1.23 -4.15
N ARG A 245 14.64 -0.85 -5.42
CA ARG A 245 15.74 -0.25 -6.19
C ARG A 245 16.26 1.00 -5.48
N GLN A 246 15.37 1.92 -5.13
CA GLN A 246 15.74 3.16 -4.44
C GLN A 246 16.27 2.92 -3.02
N VAL A 247 15.74 1.92 -2.29
CA VAL A 247 16.32 1.49 -1.00
C VAL A 247 17.75 0.95 -1.19
N SER A 248 17.98 0.18 -2.26
CA SER A 248 19.30 -0.38 -2.57
C SER A 248 20.33 0.68 -2.94
N GLU A 249 19.88 1.80 -3.53
CA GLU A 249 20.75 2.94 -3.84
C GLU A 249 21.18 3.69 -2.58
N VAL A 250 20.28 3.94 -1.63
CA VAL A 250 20.61 4.71 -0.42
C VAL A 250 21.23 3.87 0.69
N HIS A 251 20.86 2.59 0.82
CA HIS A 251 21.36 1.67 1.86
C HIS A 251 21.77 0.30 1.29
N PRO A 252 22.84 0.23 0.47
CA PRO A 252 23.23 -1.00 -0.22
C PRO A 252 23.61 -2.15 0.73
N ARG A 253 24.26 -1.88 1.86
CA ARG A 253 24.62 -2.94 2.84
C ARG A 253 23.39 -3.53 3.50
N LEU A 254 22.39 -2.69 3.81
CA LEU A 254 21.12 -3.18 4.32
C LEU A 254 20.34 -3.91 3.23
N ALA A 255 20.29 -3.42 2.00
CA ALA A 255 19.50 -4.05 0.94
C ALA A 255 19.97 -5.46 0.55
N ARG A 256 21.28 -5.75 0.62
CA ARG A 256 21.87 -7.04 0.20
C ARG A 256 21.28 -8.28 0.89
N TYR A 257 20.66 -8.11 2.06
CA TYR A 257 20.08 -9.22 2.83
C TYR A 257 18.62 -9.53 2.48
N ALA A 258 17.97 -8.73 1.62
CA ALA A 258 16.63 -9.00 1.12
C ALA A 258 16.64 -10.00 -0.06
N ARG A 259 17.14 -11.21 0.20
CA ARG A 259 17.48 -12.22 -0.83
C ARG A 259 16.28 -12.73 -1.65
N PHE A 260 15.05 -12.48 -1.22
CA PHE A 260 13.85 -12.99 -1.88
C PHE A 260 13.10 -11.90 -2.67
N VAL A 261 13.70 -10.71 -2.84
CA VAL A 261 13.15 -9.70 -3.73
C VAL A 261 13.51 -10.06 -5.16
N ASP A 262 12.48 -10.26 -5.98
CA ASP A 262 12.62 -10.59 -7.40
C ASP A 262 12.66 -9.31 -8.23
N MET A 263 13.85 -8.96 -8.72
CA MET A 263 14.06 -7.81 -9.61
C MET A 263 13.96 -8.18 -11.10
N GLY A 264 13.56 -9.42 -11.41
CA GLY A 264 13.36 -9.88 -12.79
C GLY A 264 12.12 -9.25 -13.45
N PRO A 265 12.04 -9.32 -14.79
CA PRO A 265 10.95 -8.71 -15.56
C PRO A 265 9.58 -9.36 -15.29
N GLY A 266 9.57 -10.54 -14.67
CA GLY A 266 8.36 -11.22 -14.31
C GLY A 266 7.74 -11.98 -15.46
N ASP A 267 8.14 -13.23 -15.62
CA ASP A 267 7.73 -14.03 -16.75
C ASP A 267 6.33 -14.64 -16.54
N GLU A 268 5.40 -14.41 -17.47
CA GLU A 268 4.12 -15.11 -17.52
C GLU A 268 4.30 -16.64 -17.56
N LEU A 269 5.43 -17.13 -18.10
CA LEU A 269 5.76 -18.55 -18.14
C LEU A 269 5.99 -19.12 -16.73
N GLU A 270 6.50 -18.33 -15.78
CA GLU A 270 6.70 -18.80 -14.40
C GLU A 270 5.37 -18.92 -13.63
N ARG A 271 4.38 -18.07 -13.95
CA ARG A 271 2.99 -18.26 -13.50
C ARG A 271 2.44 -19.59 -13.98
N ARG A 272 2.51 -19.84 -15.30
CA ARG A 272 2.06 -21.09 -15.92
C ARG A 272 2.79 -22.32 -15.38
N ARG A 273 4.08 -22.21 -15.04
CA ARG A 273 4.84 -23.31 -14.40
C ARG A 273 4.34 -23.61 -12.99
N SER A 274 3.95 -22.60 -12.22
CA SER A 274 3.40 -22.81 -10.88
C SER A 274 1.98 -23.38 -10.90
N GLU A 275 1.17 -22.98 -11.88
CA GLU A 275 -0.13 -23.60 -12.19
C GLU A 275 0.05 -25.07 -12.59
N ARG A 276 0.99 -25.37 -13.50
CA ARG A 276 1.34 -26.76 -13.86
C ARG A 276 1.78 -27.60 -12.67
N ARG A 277 2.58 -27.07 -11.74
CA ARG A 277 2.99 -27.78 -10.51
C ARG A 277 1.82 -28.02 -9.57
N LEU A 278 0.86 -27.11 -9.50
CA LEU A 278 -0.39 -27.30 -8.74
C LEU A 278 -1.25 -28.38 -9.39
N ASP A 279 -1.41 -28.36 -10.71
CA ASP A 279 -2.14 -29.38 -11.48
C ASP A 279 -1.47 -30.76 -11.37
N GLU A 280 -0.14 -30.84 -11.45
CA GLU A 280 0.64 -32.06 -11.22
C GLU A 280 0.41 -32.61 -9.82
N LYS A 281 0.44 -31.75 -8.79
CA LYS A 281 0.18 -32.14 -7.41
C LYS A 281 -1.27 -32.61 -7.22
N LEU A 282 -2.24 -31.95 -7.85
CA LEU A 282 -3.65 -32.36 -7.82
C LEU A 282 -3.82 -33.75 -8.48
N SER A 283 -3.23 -33.95 -9.66
CA SER A 283 -3.27 -35.23 -10.38
C SER A 283 -2.62 -36.38 -9.60
N SER A 284 -1.59 -36.09 -8.79
CA SER A 284 -0.91 -37.08 -7.95
C SER A 284 -1.73 -37.51 -6.73
N LEU A 285 -2.64 -36.65 -6.27
CA LEU A 285 -3.59 -36.94 -5.19
C LEU A 285 -4.75 -37.79 -5.71
N ASP A 286 -5.26 -37.49 -6.91
CA ASP A 286 -6.32 -38.28 -7.56
C ASP A 286 -5.87 -39.72 -7.86
N ARG A 287 -4.59 -39.93 -8.18
CA ARG A 287 -4.00 -41.28 -8.36
C ARG A 287 -3.83 -42.08 -7.07
N ARG A 288 -3.94 -41.48 -5.89
CA ARG A 288 -3.84 -42.17 -4.59
C ARG A 288 -5.19 -42.58 -4.00
N VAL A 289 -6.29 -42.23 -4.67
CA VAL A 289 -7.68 -42.53 -4.24
C VAL A 289 -8.30 -43.66 -5.09
N LEU A 290 -7.55 -44.20 -6.06
CA LEU A 290 -7.87 -45.43 -6.80
C LEU A 290 -6.95 -46.56 -6.33
#